data_AF-A0A2C6BU95-F1
#
_entry.id   AF-A0A2C6BU95-F1
#
_cell.length_a   1.000
_cell.length_b   1.000
_cell.length_c   1.000
_cell.angle_alpha   90.00
_cell.angle_beta   90.00
_cell.angle_gamma   90.00
#
_symmetry.space_group_name_H-M   'P 1'
#
loop_
_entity.id
_entity.type
_entity.pdbx_description
1 polymer ?
#
loop_
_entity_poly.entity_id
_entity_poly.type
_entity_poly.pdbx_seq_one_letter_code
_entity_poly.pdbx_strand_id
1 'polypeptide(L)'
;MEELYNKIIEKVNGLTTISNEARLKIQVTILVRKSLNFMNRDDFPVELIEPFAEHLALKTIEETNLQGNVSKVTEGDTSIEYNTSSNTTDEMFLSLKSQLFRFRKVGTV
;
A
#
# COMPACT_ATOMS: atom_id res chain seq x y z
N MET A 1 11.32 -14.20 -6.31
CA MET A 1 10.61 -12.89 -6.36
C MET A 1 9.18 -13.04 -6.87
N GLU A 2 8.93 -13.72 -8.00
CA GLU A 2 7.55 -13.99 -8.45
C GLU A 2 6.73 -14.78 -7.43
N GLU A 3 7.30 -15.81 -6.80
CA GLU A 3 6.60 -16.58 -5.76
C GLU A 3 6.15 -15.73 -4.56
N LEU A 4 6.96 -14.74 -4.17
CA LEU A 4 6.61 -13.80 -3.09
C LEU A 4 5.43 -12.91 -3.51
N TYR A 5 5.49 -12.36 -4.72
CA TYR A 5 4.42 -11.53 -5.26
C TYR A 5 3.11 -12.30 -5.37
N ASN A 6 3.16 -13.54 -5.86
CA ASN A 6 1.99 -14.39 -5.97
C ASN A 6 1.39 -14.71 -4.59
N LYS A 7 2.21 -15.01 -3.58
CA LYS A 7 1.74 -15.23 -2.20
C LYS A 7 1.04 -14.00 -1.62
N ILE A 8 1.59 -12.80 -1.85
CA ILE A 8 0.96 -11.55 -1.40
C ILE A 8 -0.37 -11.35 -2.12
N ILE A 9 -0.42 -11.53 -3.44
CA ILE A 9 -1.64 -11.37 -4.25
C ILE A 9 -2.72 -12.38 -3.83
N GLU A 10 -2.36 -13.64 -3.61
CA GLU A 10 -3.29 -14.68 -3.14
C GLU A 10 -3.92 -14.32 -1.79
N LYS A 11 -3.10 -13.82 -0.85
CA LYS A 11 -3.59 -13.36 0.45
C LYS A 11 -4.51 -12.14 0.33
N VAL A 12 -4.22 -11.19 -0.57
CA VAL A 12 -5.10 -10.05 -0.82
C VAL A 12 -6.43 -10.49 -1.45
N ASN A 13 -6.39 -11.40 -2.43
CA ASN A 13 -7.59 -12.01 -3.04
C ASN A 13 -8.49 -12.72 -2.00
N GLY A 14 -7.89 -13.29 -0.95
CA GLY A 14 -8.65 -13.88 0.15
C GLY A 14 -9.36 -12.87 1.06
N LEU A 15 -8.93 -11.60 1.05
CA LEU A 15 -9.43 -10.55 1.93
C LEU A 15 -10.35 -9.54 1.21
N THR A 16 -10.20 -9.35 -0.10
CA THR A 16 -10.98 -8.37 -0.85
C THR A 16 -11.16 -8.75 -2.32
N THR A 17 -12.23 -8.24 -2.94
CA THR A 17 -12.49 -8.42 -4.37
C THR A 17 -11.65 -7.45 -5.18
N ILE A 18 -10.68 -7.98 -5.92
CA ILE A 18 -9.77 -7.16 -6.74
C ILE A 18 -10.41 -6.89 -8.10
N SER A 19 -10.66 -5.62 -8.42
CA SER A 19 -11.21 -5.23 -9.73
C SER A 19 -10.14 -5.17 -10.83
N ASN A 20 -8.87 -4.94 -10.46
CA ASN A 20 -7.76 -4.78 -11.41
C ASN A 20 -6.47 -5.41 -10.89
N GLU A 21 -6.25 -6.66 -11.30
CA GLU A 21 -5.09 -7.46 -10.91
C GLU A 21 -3.76 -6.89 -11.41
N ALA A 22 -3.74 -6.29 -12.61
CA ALA A 22 -2.54 -5.66 -13.16
C ALA A 22 -2.10 -4.46 -12.31
N ARG A 23 -3.04 -3.62 -11.87
CA ARG A 23 -2.77 -2.50 -10.96
C ARG A 23 -2.23 -2.99 -9.62
N LEU A 24 -2.82 -4.05 -9.06
CA LEU A 24 -2.35 -4.65 -7.80
C LEU A 24 -0.92 -5.18 -7.93
N LYS A 25 -0.60 -5.90 -9.00
CA LYS A 25 0.75 -6.44 -9.25
C LYS A 25 1.81 -5.34 -9.31
N ILE A 26 1.50 -4.20 -9.95
CA ILE A 26 2.37 -3.03 -9.99
C ILE A 26 2.56 -2.44 -8.58
N GLN A 27 1.47 -2.26 -7.83
CA GLN A 27 1.53 -1.74 -6.45
C GLN A 27 2.38 -2.63 -5.53
N VAL A 28 2.14 -3.95 -5.54
CA VAL A 28 2.92 -4.92 -4.77
C VAL A 28 4.40 -4.85 -5.14
N THR A 29 4.72 -4.77 -6.43
CA THR A 29 6.10 -4.68 -6.91
C THR A 29 6.80 -3.42 -6.39
N ILE A 30 6.14 -2.26 -6.47
CA ILE A 30 6.69 -0.98 -6.00
C ILE A 30 6.88 -1.03 -4.48
N LEU A 31 5.87 -1.50 -3.75
CA LEU A 31 5.88 -1.54 -2.29
C LEU A 31 7.00 -2.45 -1.78
N VAL A 32 7.12 -3.67 -2.31
CA VAL A 32 8.20 -4.60 -1.96
C VAL A 32 9.58 -3.99 -2.26
N ARG A 33 9.76 -3.35 -3.42
CA ARG A 33 11.02 -2.67 -3.75
C ARG A 33 11.36 -1.56 -2.76
N LYS A 34 10.40 -0.70 -2.42
CA LYS A 34 10.60 0.37 -1.43
C LYS A 34 10.96 -0.19 -0.05
N SER A 35 10.32 -1.28 0.35
CA SER A 35 10.56 -1.93 1.63
C SER A 35 11.92 -2.61 1.71
N LEU A 36 12.36 -3.31 0.65
CA LEU A 36 13.71 -3.88 0.57
C LEU A 36 14.77 -2.78 0.65
N ASN A 37 14.60 -1.69 -0.11
CA ASN A 37 15.48 -0.53 -0.06
C ASN A 37 15.54 0.10 1.33
N PHE A 38 14.40 0.18 2.03
CA PHE A 38 14.33 0.75 3.38
C PHE A 38 14.97 -0.14 4.44
N MET A 39 14.79 -1.46 4.35
CA MET A 39 15.40 -2.45 5.23
C MET A 39 16.90 -2.62 4.95
N ASN A 40 17.37 -2.16 3.79
CA ASN A 40 18.72 -2.36 3.26
C ASN A 40 19.07 -3.84 3.17
N ARG A 41 18.17 -4.62 2.57
CA ARG A 41 18.23 -6.08 2.53
C ARG A 41 17.71 -6.61 1.19
N ASP A 42 18.32 -7.68 0.69
CA ASP A 42 17.95 -8.30 -0.59
C ASP A 42 16.82 -9.35 -0.45
N ASP A 43 16.64 -9.91 0.74
CA ASP A 43 15.58 -10.87 1.04
C ASP A 43 14.38 -10.22 1.75
N PHE A 44 13.16 -10.60 1.37
CA PHE A 44 11.94 -10.09 1.99
C PHE A 44 11.50 -11.00 3.15
N PRO A 45 11.29 -10.47 4.38
CA PRO A 45 10.83 -11.27 5.51
C PRO A 45 9.44 -11.88 5.27
N VAL A 46 9.26 -13.17 5.58
CA VAL A 46 7.98 -13.87 5.44
C VAL A 46 6.91 -13.29 6.37
N GLU A 47 7.32 -12.83 7.56
CA GLU A 47 6.45 -12.20 8.56
C GLU A 47 5.78 -10.92 8.06
N LEU A 48 6.35 -10.27 7.03
CA LEU A 48 5.77 -9.05 6.45
C LEU A 48 4.74 -9.34 5.35
N ILE A 49 4.59 -10.58 4.90
CA ILE A 49 3.62 -10.94 3.85
C ILE A 49 2.19 -10.67 4.32
N GLU A 50 1.84 -11.08 5.54
CA GLU A 50 0.49 -10.90 6.10
C GLU A 50 0.14 -9.43 6.34
N PRO A 51 0.96 -8.63 7.05
CA PRO A 51 0.69 -7.21 7.22
C PRO A 51 0.58 -6.45 5.89
N PHE A 52 1.38 -6.82 4.89
CA PHE A 52 1.28 -6.22 3.56
C PHE A 52 -0.05 -6.52 2.90
N ALA A 53 -0.49 -7.78 2.94
CA ALA A 53 -1.76 -8.17 2.36
C ALA A 53 -2.94 -7.49 3.05
N GLU A 54 -2.92 -7.40 4.38
CA GLU A 54 -3.95 -6.70 5.17
C GLU A 54 -4.04 -5.21 4.83
N HIS A 55 -2.89 -4.51 4.79
CA HIS A 55 -2.87 -3.09 4.42
C HIS A 55 -3.31 -2.85 2.97
N LEU A 56 -2.93 -3.72 2.03
CA LEU A 56 -3.39 -3.66 0.64
C LEU A 56 -4.90 -3.89 0.53
N ALA A 57 -5.45 -4.85 1.29
CA ALA A 57 -6.87 -5.15 1.31
C ALA A 57 -7.69 -4.02 1.93
N LEU A 58 -7.28 -3.53 3.11
CA LEU A 58 -7.92 -2.39 3.78
C LEU A 58 -8.02 -1.19 2.84
N LYS A 59 -6.93 -0.89 2.14
CA LYS A 59 -6.90 0.24 1.22
C LYS A 59 -7.75 0.04 -0.03
N THR A 60 -7.84 -1.19 -0.54
CA THR A 60 -8.74 -1.49 -1.66
C THR A 60 -10.20 -1.29 -1.25
N ILE A 61 -10.54 -1.65 -0.01
CA ILE A 61 -11.86 -1.41 0.59
C ILE A 61 -12.07 0.09 0.80
N GLU A 62 -11.09 0.83 1.29
CA GLU A 62 -11.16 2.29 1.43
C GLU A 62 -11.33 2.98 0.07
N GLU A 63 -10.53 2.65 -0.95
CA GLU A 63 -10.67 3.21 -2.31
C GLU A 63 -12.05 2.90 -2.92
N THR A 64 -12.66 1.77 -2.57
CA THR A 64 -13.99 1.38 -3.05
C THR A 64 -15.11 2.13 -2.31
N ASN A 65 -14.95 2.39 -1.00
CA ASN A 65 -15.94 3.08 -0.18
C ASN A 65 -15.80 4.62 -0.24
N LEU A 66 -14.59 5.13 -0.45
CA LEU A 66 -14.27 6.54 -0.61
C LEU A 66 -14.20 6.86 -2.11
N GLN A 67 -15.35 7.13 -2.72
CA GLN A 67 -15.39 7.92 -3.96
C GLN A 67 -14.87 9.34 -3.65
N GLY A 68 -13.55 9.48 -3.59
CA GLY A 68 -12.82 10.73 -3.44
C GLY A 68 -12.89 11.34 -2.04
N ASN A 69 -11.73 11.62 -1.44
CA ASN A 69 -11.62 12.68 -0.46
C ASN A 69 -11.91 14.02 -1.18
N VAL A 70 -13.17 14.29 -1.50
CA VAL A 70 -13.62 15.53 -2.09
C VAL A 70 -13.91 16.49 -0.95
N SER A 71 -12.97 17.38 -0.68
CA SER A 71 -13.23 18.49 0.22
C SER A 71 -14.03 19.54 -0.56
N LYS A 72 -15.31 19.70 -0.19
CA LYS A 72 -16.23 20.66 -0.80
C LYS A 72 -16.25 21.94 0.05
N VAL A 73 -15.72 23.03 -0.49
CA VAL A 73 -15.86 24.36 0.13
C VAL A 73 -17.03 25.05 -0.55
N THR A 74 -17.99 25.53 0.25
CA THR A 74 -19.16 26.26 -0.25
C THR A 74 -19.12 27.67 0.29
N GLU A 75 -19.04 28.66 -0.60
CA GLU A 75 -19.12 30.08 -0.27
C GLU A 75 -20.21 30.71 -1.15
N GLY A 76 -21.34 31.07 -0.55
CA GLY A 76 -22.51 31.56 -1.28
C GLY A 76 -23.10 30.51 -2.24
N ASP A 77 -23.36 30.91 -3.49
CA ASP A 77 -23.85 30.04 -4.59
C ASP A 77 -22.73 29.28 -5.33
N THR A 78 -21.46 29.54 -4.99
CA THR A 78 -20.32 28.87 -5.60
C THR A 78 -19.82 27.73 -4.73
N SER A 79 -19.71 26.54 -5.33
CA SER A 79 -19.09 25.38 -4.68
C SER A 79 -17.89 24.90 -5.49
N ILE A 80 -16.77 24.73 -4.81
CA ILE A 80 -15.53 24.23 -5.40
C ILE A 80 -15.20 22.89 -4.74
N GLU A 81 -15.04 21.87 -5.58
CA GLU A 81 -14.66 20.52 -5.19
C GLU A 81 -13.16 20.32 -5.42
N TYR A 82 -12.41 20.15 -4.33
CA TYR A 82 -10.99 19.81 -4.41
C TYR A 82 -10.83 18.30 -4.30
N ASN A 83 -10.24 17.69 -5.33
CA ASN A 83 -9.78 16.31 -5.23
C ASN A 83 -8.50 16.28 -4.39
N THR A 84 -8.61 15.85 -3.13
CA THR A 84 -7.48 15.75 -2.20
C THR A 84 -6.86 14.35 -2.19
N SER A 85 -7.06 13.54 -3.24
CA SER A 85 -6.49 12.19 -3.32
C SER A 85 -4.97 12.24 -3.13
N SER A 86 -4.48 11.71 -2.02
CA SER A 86 -3.07 11.62 -1.69
C SER A 86 -2.40 10.49 -2.48
N ASN A 87 -1.06 10.54 -2.61
CA ASN A 87 -0.31 9.53 -3.34
C ASN A 87 -0.35 8.19 -2.58
N THR A 88 -1.28 7.33 -2.98
CA THR A 88 -1.79 6.25 -2.14
C THR A 88 -0.70 5.22 -1.77
N THR A 89 0.34 5.04 -2.60
CA THR A 89 1.44 4.09 -2.32
C THR A 89 2.42 4.57 -1.24
N ASP A 90 2.60 5.89 -1.09
CA ASP A 90 3.55 6.44 -0.10
C ASP A 90 2.99 6.39 1.32
N GLU A 91 1.67 6.57 1.48
CA GLU A 91 0.99 6.38 2.76
C GLU A 91 1.03 4.92 3.23
N MET A 92 0.83 3.96 2.32
CA MET A 92 0.98 2.52 2.63
C MET A 92 2.39 2.20 3.12
N PHE A 93 3.40 2.78 2.48
CA PHE A 93 4.78 2.59 2.93
C PHE A 93 5.02 3.23 4.31
N LEU A 94 4.43 4.40 4.58
CA LEU A 94 4.55 5.09 5.86
C LEU A 94 3.91 4.31 7.01
N SER A 95 2.74 3.70 6.80
CA SER A 95 2.07 2.87 7.82
C SER A 95 2.88 1.61 8.14
N LEU A 96 3.46 0.98 7.12
CA LEU A 96 4.31 -0.20 7.25
C LEU A 96 5.70 0.12 7.82
N LYS A 97 6.14 1.39 7.81
CA LYS A 97 7.47 1.81 8.22
C LYS A 97 7.84 1.36 9.64
N SER A 98 6.90 1.43 10.58
CA SER A 98 7.11 1.00 11.98
C SER A 98 7.43 -0.50 12.07
N GLN A 99 6.77 -1.33 11.26
CA GLN A 99 7.02 -2.76 11.19
C GLN A 99 8.33 -3.06 10.45
N LEU A 100 8.62 -2.33 9.38
CA LEU A 100 9.86 -2.46 8.60
C LEU A 100 11.12 -2.11 9.42
N PHE A 101 11.01 -1.20 10.39
CA PHE A 101 12.14 -0.87 11.28
C PHE A 101 12.67 -2.08 12.06
N ARG A 102 11.81 -3.05 12.40
CA ARG A 102 12.22 -4.26 13.12
C ARG A 102 13.16 -5.15 12.30
N PHE A 103 13.01 -5.11 10.98
CA PHE A 103 13.79 -5.91 10.03
C PHE A 103 14.91 -5.12 9.37
N ARG A 104 15.06 -3.82 9.69
CA ARG A 104 16.09 -2.97 9.13
C ARG A 104 17.45 -3.43 9.63
N LYS A 105 18.36 -3.73 8.70
CA LYS A 105 19.75 -4.03 9.03
C LYS A 105 20.45 -2.73 9.42
N VAL A 106 20.51 -2.44 10.72
CA VAL A 106 21.23 -1.29 11.27
C VAL A 106 22.70 -1.68 11.39
N GLY A 107 23.54 -1.15 10.50
CA GLY A 107 24.99 -1.36 10.52
C GLY A 107 25.48 -2.36 9.49
N THR A 108 26.10 -1.83 8.44
CA THR A 108 27.34 -2.40 7.92
C THR A 108 28.16 -1.19 7.50
N VAL A 109 29.03 -0.73 8.41
CA VAL A 109 30.23 0.02 8.05
C VAL A 109 31.30 -1.03 7.80
#